data_AF-A0A960YKS8-F1
#
_entry.id   AF-A0A960YKS8-F1
#
_cell.length_a   1.000
_cell.length_b   1.000
_cell.length_c   1.000
_cell.angle_alpha   90.00
_cell.angle_beta   90.00
_cell.angle_gamma   90.00
#
_symmetry.space_group_name_H-M   'P 1'
#
loop_
_entity.id
_entity.type
_entity.pdbx_description
1 polymer ?
#
loop_
_entity_poly.entity_id
_entity_poly.type
_entity_poly.pdbx_seq_one_letter_code
_entity_poly.pdbx_strand_id
1 'polypeptide(L)'
;MSVSSPSQLLPLKKVGQIVAQTIRLMREKARPGMTTRDLDRLAHAHFNPLGARSAPRLTYDFPGETCISVNDQIAHGIPGDRVLQKGDLVNVDVSLECDGYFA
;
A
#
# COMPACT_ATOMS: atom_id res chain seq x y z
N MET A 1 16.60 -10.29 -6.97
CA MET A 1 17.06 -10.62 -5.61
C MET A 1 16.95 -12.12 -5.43
N SER A 2 18.01 -12.80 -5.00
CA SER A 2 17.96 -14.24 -4.70
C SER A 2 17.89 -14.42 -3.19
N VAL A 3 16.94 -15.21 -2.70
CA VAL A 3 16.81 -15.56 -1.28
C VAL A 3 17.53 -16.88 -1.06
N SER A 4 18.66 -16.86 -0.37
CA SER A 4 19.54 -18.04 -0.24
C SER A 4 19.72 -18.50 1.21
N SER A 5 19.09 -17.82 2.17
CA SER A 5 19.22 -18.13 3.59
C SER A 5 17.95 -17.78 4.39
N PRO A 6 17.71 -18.45 5.52
CA PRO A 6 16.62 -18.09 6.43
C PRO A 6 16.70 -16.65 6.95
N SER A 7 17.90 -16.11 7.17
CA SER A 7 18.09 -14.74 7.63
C SER A 7 17.65 -13.68 6.62
N GLN A 8 17.68 -14.00 5.32
CA GLN A 8 17.09 -13.16 4.26
C GLN A 8 15.58 -13.40 4.10
N LEU A 9 15.11 -14.63 4.32
CA LEU A 9 13.71 -15.00 4.13
C LEU A 9 12.79 -14.44 5.22
N LEU A 10 13.22 -14.43 6.49
CA LEU A 10 12.37 -14.03 7.61
C LEU A 10 11.95 -12.54 7.54
N PRO A 11 12.84 -11.58 7.26
CA PRO A 11 12.46 -10.19 7.07
C PRO A 11 11.53 -9.98 5.87
N LEU A 12 11.79 -10.66 4.73
CA LEU A 12 10.89 -10.63 3.56
C LEU A 12 9.49 -11.14 3.89
N LYS A 13 9.38 -12.21 4.68
CA LYS A 13 8.09 -12.70 5.16
C LYS A 13 7.40 -11.69 6.08
N LYS A 14 8.14 -11.01 6.95
CA LYS A 14 7.61 -9.97 7.85
C LYS A 14 7.00 -8.83 7.03
N VAL A 15 7.76 -8.21 6.12
CA VAL A 15 7.25 -7.09 5.32
C VAL A 15 6.09 -7.53 4.41
N GLY A 16 6.18 -8.72 3.80
CA GLY A 16 5.09 -9.27 2.98
C GLY A 16 3.81 -9.55 3.78
N GLN A 17 3.91 -9.93 5.05
CA GLN A 17 2.75 -10.06 5.93
C GLN A 17 2.09 -8.70 6.21
N ILE A 18 2.89 -7.65 6.45
CA ILE A 18 2.38 -6.29 6.67
C ILE A 18 1.67 -5.78 5.41
N VAL A 19 2.27 -5.97 4.23
CA VAL A 19 1.64 -5.63 2.93
C VAL A 19 0.30 -6.34 2.77
N ALA A 20 0.26 -7.66 2.99
CA ALA A 20 -0.96 -8.45 2.85
C ALA A 20 -2.07 -8.01 3.83
N GLN A 21 -1.71 -7.67 5.07
CA GLN A 21 -2.65 -7.14 6.07
C GLN A 21 -3.18 -5.76 5.65
N THR A 22 -2.31 -4.88 5.16
CA THR A 22 -2.67 -3.56 4.66
C THR A 22 -3.68 -3.63 3.50
N ILE A 23 -3.41 -4.48 2.50
CA ILE A 23 -4.31 -4.67 1.35
C ILE A 23 -5.68 -5.20 1.81
N ARG A 24 -5.71 -6.19 2.72
CA ARG A 24 -6.97 -6.72 3.26
C ARG A 24 -7.77 -5.65 3.99
N LEU A 25 -7.11 -4.87 4.83
CA LEU A 25 -7.72 -3.76 5.55
C LEU A 25 -8.30 -2.72 4.58
N MET A 26 -7.53 -2.28 3.58
CA MET A 26 -8.00 -1.33 2.57
C MET A 26 -9.22 -1.87 1.83
N ARG A 27 -9.18 -3.13 1.40
CA ARG A 27 -10.29 -3.81 0.72
C ARG A 27 -11.55 -3.87 1.58
N GLU A 28 -11.43 -4.17 2.88
CA GLU A 28 -12.56 -4.26 3.81
C GLU A 28 -13.19 -2.89 4.12
N LYS A 29 -12.40 -1.81 4.03
CA LYS A 29 -12.84 -0.47 4.40
C LYS A 29 -13.29 0.37 3.22
N ALA A 30 -12.79 0.08 2.02
CA ALA A 30 -13.18 0.78 0.80
C ALA A 30 -14.69 0.75 0.59
N ARG A 31 -15.29 1.93 0.42
CA ARG A 31 -16.73 2.10 0.23
C ARG A 31 -17.02 3.42 -0.50
N PRO A 32 -18.18 3.54 -1.16
CA PRO A 32 -18.59 4.80 -1.76
C PRO A 32 -18.59 5.96 -0.76
N GLY A 33 -18.16 7.13 -1.20
CA GLY A 33 -18.06 8.34 -0.36
C GLY A 33 -16.71 8.56 0.32
N MET A 34 -15.81 7.56 0.32
CA MET A 34 -14.41 7.78 0.75
C MET A 34 -13.58 8.40 -0.37
N THR A 35 -12.62 9.26 -0.04
CA THR A 35 -11.61 9.67 -1.02
C THR A 35 -10.50 8.64 -1.16
N THR A 36 -9.77 8.64 -2.29
CA THR A 36 -8.55 7.81 -2.40
C THR A 36 -7.51 8.22 -1.35
N ARG A 37 -7.45 9.50 -0.97
CA ARG A 37 -6.62 9.98 0.15
C ARG A 37 -7.02 9.38 1.51
N ASP A 38 -8.31 9.18 1.78
CA ASP A 38 -8.75 8.54 3.03
C ASP A 38 -8.29 7.09 3.10
N LEU A 39 -8.34 6.38 1.97
CA LEU A 39 -7.88 5.00 1.87
C LEU A 39 -6.36 4.88 2.03
N ASP A 40 -5.61 5.83 1.47
CA ASP A 40 -4.14 5.93 1.62
C ASP A 40 -3.72 6.21 3.07
N ARG A 41 -4.38 7.17 3.74
CA ARG A 41 -4.16 7.45 5.17
C ARG A 41 -4.45 6.24 6.05
N LEU A 42 -5.46 5.46 5.70
CA LEU A 42 -5.83 4.24 6.40
C LEU A 42 -4.77 3.15 6.25
N ALA A 43 -4.14 3.03 5.07
CA ALA A 43 -2.99 2.17 4.86
C ALA A 43 -1.80 2.60 5.74
N HIS A 44 -1.44 3.88 5.69
CA HIS A 44 -0.33 4.43 6.47
C HIS A 44 -0.51 4.24 7.98
N ALA A 45 -1.70 4.52 8.50
CA ALA A 45 -2.02 4.32 9.92
C ALA A 45 -1.87 2.87 10.37
N HIS A 46 -2.00 1.90 9.44
CA HIS A 46 -1.83 0.49 9.75
C HIS A 46 -0.36 0.05 9.72
N PHE A 47 0.40 0.35 8.67
CA PHE A 47 1.75 -0.18 8.52
C PHE A 47 2.81 0.61 9.31
N ASN A 48 2.63 1.91 9.50
CA ASN A 48 3.61 2.77 10.18
C ASN A 48 3.95 2.30 11.62
N PRO A 49 2.99 1.97 12.49
CA PRO A 49 3.30 1.45 13.83
C PRO A 49 3.96 0.06 13.83
N LEU A 50 3.94 -0.66 12.70
CA LEU A 50 4.59 -1.97 12.55
C LEU A 50 6.07 -1.85 12.14
N GLY A 51 6.60 -0.62 12.06
CA GLY A 51 7.96 -0.34 11.65
C GLY A 51 8.18 -0.43 10.14
N ALA A 52 7.09 -0.43 9.36
CA ALA A 52 7.16 -0.37 7.90
C ALA A 52 6.99 1.07 7.39
N ARG A 53 7.54 1.36 6.22
CA ARG A 53 7.48 2.66 5.54
C ARG A 53 7.00 2.46 4.11
N SER A 54 6.36 3.47 3.54
CA SER A 54 6.01 3.45 2.11
C SER A 54 7.27 3.36 1.25
N ALA A 55 7.40 2.28 0.48
CA ALA A 55 8.46 2.12 -0.50
C ALA A 55 8.41 3.18 -1.61
N PRO A 56 7.27 3.50 -2.24
CA PRO A 56 7.24 4.50 -3.31
C PRO A 56 7.62 5.90 -2.79
N ARG A 57 7.18 6.26 -1.59
CA ARG A 57 7.56 7.53 -0.95
C ARG A 57 9.04 7.58 -0.58
N LEU A 58 9.60 6.48 -0.07
CA LEU A 58 11.01 6.39 0.32
C LEU A 58 11.97 6.41 -0.88
N THR A 59 11.58 5.80 -2.01
CA THR A 59 12.51 5.52 -3.11
C THR A 59 12.51 6.56 -4.22
N TYR A 60 11.39 7.26 -4.46
CA TYR A 60 11.28 8.24 -5.54
C TYR A 60 10.34 9.40 -5.21
N ASP A 61 10.18 9.74 -3.92
CA ASP A 61 9.39 10.88 -3.44
C ASP A 61 7.94 10.90 -3.96
N PHE A 62 7.32 9.71 -4.07
CA PHE A 62 5.92 9.60 -4.47
C PHE A 62 5.02 10.41 -3.50
N PRO A 63 4.02 11.16 -4.02
CA PRO A 63 3.21 12.07 -3.19
C PRO A 63 2.19 11.37 -2.28
N GLY A 64 1.96 10.06 -2.43
CA GLY A 64 1.14 9.23 -1.55
C GLY A 64 1.96 8.17 -0.82
N GLU A 65 1.30 7.42 0.07
CA GLU A 65 1.92 6.29 0.75
C GLU A 65 1.74 4.98 -0.05
N THR A 66 0.66 4.89 -0.81
CA THR A 66 0.25 3.77 -1.67
C THR A 66 -0.26 4.29 -3.01
N CYS A 67 -0.34 3.41 -4.02
CA CYS A 67 -0.91 3.74 -5.31
C CYS A 67 -2.37 3.27 -5.36
N ILE A 68 -3.29 4.16 -5.77
CA ILE A 68 -4.73 3.86 -5.85
C ILE A 68 -5.24 4.27 -7.21
N SER A 69 -5.57 3.28 -8.03
CA SER A 69 -5.95 3.48 -9.43
C SER A 69 -7.42 3.10 -9.63
N VAL A 70 -8.24 4.03 -10.10
CA VAL A 70 -9.68 3.86 -10.27
C VAL A 70 -10.04 3.79 -11.76
N ASN A 71 -10.81 2.78 -12.13
CA ASN A 71 -11.35 2.54 -13.48
C ASN A 71 -10.29 2.46 -14.59
N ASP A 72 -10.14 3.52 -15.37
CA ASP A 72 -9.25 3.61 -16.53
C ASP A 72 -7.79 3.91 -16.16
N GLN A 73 -7.53 4.21 -14.88
CA GLN A 73 -6.17 4.37 -14.37
C GLN A 73 -5.46 3.01 -14.33
N ILE A 74 -4.41 2.87 -15.15
CA ILE A 74 -3.69 1.60 -15.33
C ILE A 74 -2.90 1.21 -14.07
N ALA A 75 -2.11 2.15 -13.54
CA ALA A 75 -1.25 1.97 -12.37
C ALA A 75 -0.83 3.34 -11.81
N HIS A 76 -0.18 3.35 -10.65
CA HIS A 76 0.42 4.54 -10.03
C HIS A 76 -0.54 5.73 -9.84
N GLY A 77 -1.83 5.47 -9.65
CA GLY A 77 -2.79 6.52 -9.32
C GLY A 77 -2.40 7.21 -8.00
N ILE A 78 -2.24 8.53 -8.06
CA ILE A 78 -1.87 9.34 -6.88
C ILE A 78 -3.11 9.51 -5.99
N PRO A 79 -3.05 9.13 -4.70
CA PRO A 79 -4.13 9.39 -3.76
C PRO A 79 -4.44 10.88 -3.63
N GLY A 80 -5.72 11.23 -3.69
CA GLY A 80 -6.18 12.61 -3.75
C GLY A 80 -7.65 12.75 -3.39
N ASP A 81 -8.27 13.82 -3.87
CA ASP A 81 -9.63 14.20 -3.46
C ASP A 81 -10.72 13.45 -4.25
N ARG A 82 -10.33 12.49 -5.11
CA ARG A 82 -11.26 11.64 -5.86
C ARG A 82 -12.08 10.80 -4.88
N VAL A 83 -13.40 11.01 -4.89
CA VAL A 83 -14.36 10.23 -4.11
C VAL A 83 -14.73 8.94 -4.86
N LEU A 84 -14.62 7.81 -4.17
CA LEU A 84 -15.05 6.50 -4.67
C LEU A 84 -16.57 6.46 -4.83
N GLN A 85 -17.03 5.91 -5.95
CA GLN A 85 -18.44 5.76 -6.27
C GLN A 85 -18.86 4.29 -6.30
N LYS A 86 -20.16 4.04 -6.14
CA LYS A 86 -20.70 2.70 -6.30
C LYS A 86 -20.51 2.25 -7.75
N GLY A 87 -19.85 1.10 -7.94
CA GLY A 87 -19.56 0.55 -9.26
C GLY A 87 -18.14 0.83 -9.76
N ASP A 88 -17.37 1.68 -9.06
CA ASP A 88 -15.95 1.88 -9.39
C ASP A 88 -15.16 0.57 -9.19
N LEU A 89 -14.26 0.30 -10.12
CA LEU A 89 -13.19 -0.69 -9.94
C LEU A 89 -11.97 0.03 -9.39
N VAL A 90 -11.47 -0.44 -8.24
CA VAL A 90 -10.37 0.21 -7.52
C VAL A 90 -9.24 -0.79 -7.36
N ASN A 91 -8.09 -0.50 -7.95
CA ASN A 91 -6.84 -1.17 -7.67
C ASN A 91 -6.14 -0.45 -6.50
N VAL A 92 -5.69 -1.23 -5.52
CA VAL A 92 -4.79 -0.78 -4.45
C VAL A 92 -3.46 -1.51 -4.62
N ASP A 93 -2.39 -0.73 -4.69
CA ASP A 93 -1.04 -1.23 -4.82
C ASP A 93 -0.21 -0.69 -3.63
N VAL A 94 0.28 -1.64 -2.85
CA VAL A 94 0.93 -1.41 -1.56
C VAL A 94 2.31 -2.04 -1.66
N SER A 95 3.34 -1.20 -1.62
CA SER A 95 4.72 -1.65 -1.46
C SER A 95 5.33 -0.98 -0.24
N LEU A 96 5.96 -1.79 0.61
CA LEU A 96 6.50 -1.33 1.89
C LEU A 96 7.95 -1.75 2.05
N GLU A 97 8.70 -0.91 2.75
CA GLU A 97 10.02 -1.22 3.26
C GLU A 97 9.93 -1.48 4.77
N CYS A 98 10.59 -2.53 5.26
CA CYS A 98 10.75 -2.79 6.68
C CYS A 98 12.10 -3.48 6.92
N ASP A 99 12.89 -2.95 7.85
CA ASP A 99 14.22 -3.47 8.23
C ASP A 99 15.19 -3.66 7.04
N GLY A 100 15.09 -2.82 6.01
CA GLY A 100 15.90 -2.87 4.78
C GLY A 100 15.37 -3.80 3.69
N TYR A 101 14.21 -4.43 3.90
CA TYR A 101 13.58 -5.36 2.96
C TYR A 101 12.28 -4.81 2.41
N PHE A 102 11.99 -5.14 1.15
CA PHE A 102 10.84 -4.62 0.42
C PHE A 102 9.88 -5.77 0.04
N ALA A 103 8.58 -5.50 0.12
CA ALA A 103 7.52 -6.32 -0.48
C ALA A 103 6.44 -5.45 -1.09
#